data_AF-A0A1M3N9J0-F1
#
_entry.id   AF-A0A1M3N9J0-F1
#
_cell.length_a   1.000
_cell.length_b   1.000
_cell.length_c   1.000
_cell.angle_alpha   90.00
_cell.angle_beta   90.00
_cell.angle_gamma   90.00
#
_symmetry.space_group_name_H-M   'P 1'
#
loop_
_entity.id
_entity.type
_entity.pdbx_description
1 polymer ?
#
loop_
_entity_poly.entity_id
_entity_poly.type
_entity_poly.pdbx_seq_one_letter_code
_entity_poly.pdbx_strand_id
1 'polypeptide(L)'
;MTAVAIPSFASFSSVSSSPSRSIRESRQSSRREVMLPCQAVREHDFKLIADRTLDISIDGLLLPLRTRVLTGESLIVSFAIPGMWIDLEATVARIIHGRRPGDDGLAAGVIFDRISPAARAALAGFLHGRRSPLPRRGPLARLRRGELAPQLADETLMQNMLLPTPGIEEIADVTDEAIDDDDDGVDGLGVLRAVVGAWQSLIVDNDTINA
;
A
#
# COMPACT_ATOMS: atom_id res chain seq x y z
N MET A 1 37.63 48.37 14.62
CA MET A 1 37.72 46.95 15.03
C MET A 1 36.50 46.66 15.89
N THR A 2 35.46 46.09 15.29
CA THR A 2 34.13 45.97 15.90
C THR A 2 33.83 44.49 16.09
N ALA A 3 33.76 44.04 17.34
CA ALA A 3 33.54 42.64 17.69
C ALA A 3 32.05 42.28 17.58
N VAL A 4 31.73 41.27 16.79
CA VAL A 4 30.38 40.72 16.63
C VAL A 4 30.25 39.51 17.56
N ALA A 5 29.36 39.61 18.54
CA ALA A 5 29.05 38.55 19.49
C ALA A 5 28.11 37.50 18.85
N ILE A 6 28.52 36.23 18.89
CA ILE A 6 27.74 35.07 18.41
C ILE A 6 26.96 34.50 19.60
N PRO A 7 25.64 34.27 19.51
CA PRO A 7 24.91 33.61 20.58
C PRO A 7 25.14 32.09 20.58
N SER A 8 25.40 31.58 21.77
CA SER A 8 25.59 30.17 22.13
C SER A 8 24.28 29.38 21.93
N PHE A 9 24.32 28.33 21.13
CA PHE A 9 23.20 27.41 20.93
C PHE A 9 23.07 26.45 22.11
N ALA A 10 21.92 26.47 22.77
CA ALA A 10 21.58 25.54 23.84
C ALA A 10 21.31 24.12 23.29
N SER A 11 21.95 23.13 23.91
CA SER A 11 21.77 21.70 23.68
C SER A 11 20.35 21.24 24.01
N PHE A 12 19.65 20.68 23.02
CA PHE A 12 18.42 19.92 23.24
C PHE A 12 18.77 18.48 23.65
N SER A 13 18.48 18.13 24.90
CA SER A 13 18.50 16.77 25.42
C SER A 13 17.35 15.95 24.80
N SER A 14 17.70 14.89 24.07
CA SER A 14 16.75 13.95 23.47
C SER A 14 16.06 13.11 24.54
N VAL A 15 14.73 13.19 24.61
CA VAL A 15 13.91 12.24 25.36
C VAL A 15 13.81 10.96 24.53
N SER A 16 14.47 9.89 24.98
CA SER A 16 14.36 8.55 24.41
C SER A 16 13.08 7.87 24.90
N SER A 17 11.95 8.19 24.28
CA SER A 17 10.74 7.37 24.39
C SER A 17 10.85 6.22 23.38
N SER A 18 11.20 5.03 23.87
CA SER A 18 11.09 3.80 23.09
C SER A 18 9.63 3.33 23.09
N PRO A 19 8.89 3.36 21.96
CA PRO A 19 7.62 2.67 21.89
C PRO A 19 7.91 1.18 21.69
N SER A 20 7.65 0.36 22.70
CA SER A 20 7.40 -1.06 22.53
C SER A 20 6.09 -1.21 21.74
N ARG A 21 6.18 -1.00 20.42
CA ARG A 21 5.08 -1.03 19.46
C ARG A 21 4.66 -2.49 19.30
N SER A 22 3.53 -2.85 19.89
CA SER A 22 2.96 -4.19 19.83
C SER A 22 2.82 -4.67 18.39
N ILE A 23 3.25 -5.91 18.12
CA ILE A 23 3.37 -6.56 16.79
C ILE A 23 1.97 -6.99 16.28
N ARG A 24 1.00 -6.09 16.31
CA ARG A 24 -0.32 -6.20 15.66
C ARG A 24 -0.79 -4.87 15.09
N GLU A 25 0.12 -3.94 14.82
CA GLU A 25 -0.24 -2.79 14.02
C GLU A 25 -0.57 -3.23 12.60
N SER A 26 -1.83 -2.97 12.27
CA SER A 26 -2.38 -2.99 10.93
C SER A 26 -1.40 -2.37 9.93
N ARG A 27 -1.40 -2.87 8.70
CA ARG A 27 -0.66 -2.29 7.58
C ARG A 27 -1.13 -0.85 7.38
N GLN A 28 -0.49 0.13 8.04
CA GLN A 28 -0.97 1.52 8.07
C GLN A 28 -0.87 2.22 6.71
N SER A 29 -0.02 1.74 5.78
CA SER A 29 -0.01 2.22 4.40
C SER A 29 -0.55 1.19 3.42
N SER A 30 -1.52 1.62 2.61
CA SER A 30 -2.05 0.83 1.50
C SER A 30 -0.94 0.62 0.47
N ARG A 31 -0.44 -0.61 0.38
CA ARG A 31 0.47 -1.03 -0.69
C ARG A 31 -0.29 -1.13 -2.00
N ARG A 32 0.36 -0.83 -3.12
CA ARG A 32 -0.23 -0.87 -4.47
C ARG A 32 0.75 -1.57 -5.40
N GLU A 33 0.26 -2.59 -6.08
CA GLU A 33 1.03 -3.26 -7.13
C GLU A 33 1.16 -2.33 -8.34
N VAL A 34 2.32 -1.68 -8.44
CA VAL A 34 2.65 -0.84 -9.57
C VAL A 34 4.07 -1.16 -10.01
N MET A 35 4.20 -1.51 -11.29
CA MET A 35 5.48 -1.60 -11.96
C MET A 35 5.85 -0.22 -12.50
N LEU A 36 6.83 0.41 -11.87
CA LEU A 36 7.44 1.64 -12.34
C LEU A 36 8.89 1.38 -12.73
N PRO A 37 9.42 2.09 -13.74
CA PRO A 37 10.85 2.16 -13.93
C PRO A 37 11.48 2.82 -12.70
N CYS A 38 12.51 2.20 -12.14
CA CYS A 38 13.27 2.76 -11.05
C CYS A 38 14.75 2.47 -11.21
N GLN A 39 15.60 3.21 -10.52
CA GLN A 39 17.01 2.88 -10.36
C GLN A 39 17.28 2.86 -8.87
N ALA A 40 17.54 1.67 -8.33
CA ALA A 40 18.01 1.52 -6.96
C ALA A 40 19.49 1.17 -7.02
N VAL A 41 20.32 2.06 -6.52
CA VAL A 41 21.78 1.88 -6.43
C VAL A 41 22.18 1.79 -4.97
N ARG A 42 23.23 1.04 -4.69
CA ARG A 42 23.78 0.96 -3.34
C ARG A 42 24.59 2.21 -3.03
N GLU A 43 24.51 2.72 -1.81
CA GLU A 43 25.23 3.94 -1.44
C GLU A 43 26.76 3.76 -1.42
N HIS A 44 27.27 2.59 -1.01
CA HIS A 44 28.72 2.42 -0.81
C HIS A 44 29.52 2.15 -2.10
N ASP A 45 28.96 1.41 -3.07
CA ASP A 45 29.65 1.03 -4.32
C ASP A 45 28.95 1.58 -5.58
N PHE A 46 27.85 2.31 -5.42
CA PHE A 46 27.00 2.83 -6.50
C PHE A 46 26.57 1.77 -7.51
N LYS A 47 26.53 0.49 -7.10
CA LYS A 47 26.14 -0.60 -7.99
C LYS A 47 24.61 -0.62 -8.13
N LEU A 48 24.15 -0.73 -9.38
CA LEU A 48 22.73 -0.90 -9.67
C LEU A 48 22.23 -2.26 -9.15
N ILE A 49 21.26 -2.20 -8.25
CA ILE A 49 20.65 -3.36 -7.59
C ILE A 49 19.32 -3.74 -8.26
N ALA A 50 18.50 -2.75 -8.60
CA ALA A 50 17.19 -2.96 -9.21
C ALA A 50 16.86 -1.85 -10.23
N ASP A 51 16.11 -2.22 -11.27
CA ASP A 51 15.73 -1.37 -12.40
C ASP A 51 14.20 -1.12 -12.50
N ARG A 52 13.41 -1.74 -11.61
CA ARG A 52 11.95 -1.60 -11.58
C ARG A 52 11.38 -1.88 -10.19
N THR A 53 10.17 -1.40 -9.93
CA THR A 53 9.42 -1.73 -8.71
C THR A 53 8.46 -2.91 -8.93
N LEU A 54 8.21 -3.69 -7.87
CA LEU A 54 7.16 -4.72 -7.85
C LEU A 54 5.90 -4.27 -7.10
N ASP A 55 6.10 -3.44 -6.08
CA ASP A 55 5.05 -2.90 -5.20
C ASP A 55 5.56 -1.58 -4.62
N ILE A 56 4.64 -0.63 -4.44
CA ILE A 56 4.93 0.70 -3.93
C ILE A 56 3.94 1.10 -2.85
N SER A 57 4.45 1.80 -1.86
CA SER A 57 3.68 2.39 -0.76
C SER A 57 4.25 3.76 -0.41
N ILE A 58 3.50 4.50 0.40
CA ILE A 58 3.93 5.82 0.89
C ILE A 58 5.24 5.74 1.68
N ASP A 59 5.50 4.61 2.36
CA ASP A 59 6.63 4.44 3.27
C ASP A 59 7.77 3.59 2.68
N GLY A 60 7.60 3.00 1.51
CA GLY A 60 8.61 2.09 0.97
C GLY A 60 8.23 1.35 -0.30
N LEU A 61 9.17 0.52 -0.76
CA LEU A 61 9.09 -0.21 -2.04
C LEU A 61 9.41 -1.70 -1.86
N LEU A 62 8.94 -2.49 -2.82
CA LEU A 62 9.44 -3.83 -3.07
C LEU A 62 10.19 -3.85 -4.39
N LEU A 63 11.47 -4.22 -4.34
CA LEU A 63 12.38 -4.20 -5.47
C LEU A 63 12.84 -5.62 -5.83
N PRO A 64 12.80 -6.05 -7.09
CA PRO A 64 13.45 -7.28 -7.53
C PRO A 64 14.97 -7.07 -7.54
N LEU A 65 15.71 -7.98 -6.94
CA LEU A 65 17.16 -7.87 -6.80
C LEU A 65 17.88 -8.55 -7.95
N ARG A 66 18.78 -7.82 -8.62
CA ARG A 66 19.76 -8.36 -9.58
C ARG A 66 21.05 -8.82 -8.91
N THR A 67 21.41 -8.17 -7.80
CA THR A 67 22.60 -8.47 -6.98
C THR A 67 22.18 -8.74 -5.54
N ARG A 68 22.93 -9.57 -4.82
CA ARG A 68 22.68 -9.84 -3.40
C ARG A 68 22.96 -8.59 -2.55
N VAL A 69 22.06 -8.34 -1.61
CA VAL A 69 22.03 -7.19 -0.72
C VAL A 69 21.69 -7.70 0.68
N LEU A 70 22.32 -7.13 1.70
CA LEU A 70 22.04 -7.44 3.10
C LEU A 70 20.97 -6.50 3.67
N THR A 71 20.30 -6.97 4.73
CA THR A 71 19.40 -6.12 5.52
C THR A 71 20.17 -5.01 6.21
N GLY A 72 19.59 -3.81 6.25
CA GLY A 72 20.21 -2.62 6.81
C GLY A 72 21.15 -1.88 5.86
N GLU A 73 21.37 -2.37 4.64
CA GLU A 73 22.11 -1.60 3.63
C GLU A 73 21.32 -0.36 3.19
N SER A 74 22.03 0.76 3.07
CA SER A 74 21.52 2.02 2.54
C SER A 74 21.58 2.03 1.01
N LEU A 75 20.46 2.45 0.41
CA LEU A 75 20.26 2.54 -1.03
C LEU A 75 19.83 3.96 -1.40
N ILE A 76 20.28 4.41 -2.57
CA ILE A 76 19.72 5.58 -3.24
C ILE A 76 18.73 5.07 -4.27
N VAL A 77 17.48 5.50 -4.18
CA VAL A 77 16.40 5.05 -5.06
C VAL A 77 15.81 6.24 -5.80
N SER A 78 15.79 6.12 -7.13
CA SER A 78 15.15 7.05 -8.05
C SER A 78 14.02 6.33 -8.78
N PHE A 79 12.81 6.89 -8.82
CA PHE A 79 11.71 6.33 -9.61
C PHE A 79 10.82 7.42 -10.19
N ALA A 80 10.23 7.11 -11.35
CA ALA A 80 9.35 8.04 -12.04
C ALA A 80 7.89 7.79 -11.70
N ILE A 81 7.17 8.85 -11.35
CA ILE A 81 5.72 8.91 -11.42
C ILE A 81 5.32 9.89 -12.53
N PRO A 82 4.07 9.86 -13.04
CA PRO A 82 3.64 10.76 -14.10
C PRO A 82 3.91 12.23 -13.74
N GLY A 83 4.74 12.90 -14.53
CA GLY A 83 5.08 14.31 -14.35
C GLY A 83 6.25 14.62 -13.40
N MET A 84 6.83 13.65 -12.70
CA MET A 84 8.00 13.92 -11.84
C MET A 84 8.86 12.68 -11.53
N TRP A 85 10.15 12.93 -11.29
CA TRP A 85 11.07 11.96 -10.70
C TRP A 85 11.15 12.17 -9.19
N ILE A 86 11.20 11.07 -8.45
CA ILE A 86 11.38 11.06 -7.00
C ILE A 86 12.69 10.34 -6.69
N ASP A 87 13.61 11.10 -6.07
CA ASP A 87 14.90 10.61 -5.59
C ASP A 87 14.91 10.65 -4.06
N LEU A 88 15.31 9.55 -3.42
CA LEU A 88 15.39 9.45 -1.97
C LEU A 88 16.37 8.38 -1.50
N GLU A 89 16.75 8.46 -0.23
CA GLU A 89 17.49 7.41 0.48
C GLU A 89 16.50 6.41 1.09
N ALA A 90 16.88 5.13 1.04
CA ALA A 90 16.09 4.04 1.57
C ALA A 90 16.97 2.96 2.20
N THR A 91 16.49 2.39 3.30
CA THR A 91 17.17 1.29 3.99
C THR A 91 16.50 -0.04 3.68
N VAL A 92 17.30 -1.09 3.48
CA VAL A 92 16.80 -2.45 3.24
C VAL A 92 16.21 -3.04 4.51
N ALA A 93 14.89 -3.06 4.61
CA ALA A 93 14.18 -3.57 5.79
C ALA A 93 14.11 -5.11 5.82
N ARG A 94 14.01 -5.77 4.66
CA ARG A 94 13.94 -7.25 4.59
C ARG A 94 14.32 -7.80 3.22
N ILE A 95 14.81 -9.03 3.20
CA ILE A 95 15.10 -9.79 1.97
C ILE A 95 14.10 -10.94 1.79
N ILE A 96 13.47 -11.00 0.62
CA ILE A 96 12.59 -12.07 0.17
C ILE A 96 13.41 -12.96 -0.76
N HIS A 97 13.63 -14.20 -0.37
CA HIS A 97 14.49 -15.13 -1.11
C HIS A 97 13.80 -15.83 -2.30
N GLY A 98 12.50 -15.64 -2.48
CA GLY A 98 11.75 -16.24 -3.58
C GLY A 98 11.63 -17.77 -3.50
N ARG A 99 11.71 -18.36 -2.31
CA ARG A 99 11.69 -19.83 -2.14
C ARG A 99 10.31 -20.45 -2.34
N ARG A 100 9.24 -19.65 -2.43
CA ARG A 100 7.87 -20.15 -2.49
C ARG A 100 7.32 -20.07 -3.92
N PRO A 101 6.45 -21.03 -4.33
CA PRO A 101 5.79 -20.97 -5.62
C PRO A 101 4.92 -19.71 -5.71
N GLY A 102 5.27 -18.81 -6.62
CA GLY A 102 4.59 -17.54 -6.85
C GLY A 102 5.30 -16.28 -6.39
N ASP A 103 6.46 -16.41 -5.75
CA ASP A 103 7.33 -15.26 -5.55
C ASP A 103 8.01 -14.88 -6.89
N ASP A 104 8.20 -13.60 -7.15
CA ASP A 104 8.86 -13.08 -8.36
C ASP A 104 10.41 -13.25 -8.33
N GLY A 105 10.91 -14.17 -7.50
CA GLY A 105 12.33 -14.40 -7.24
C GLY A 105 12.89 -13.64 -6.05
N LEU A 106 14.20 -13.35 -6.08
CA LEU A 106 14.90 -12.60 -5.03
C LEU A 106 14.46 -11.13 -5.06
N ALA A 107 13.95 -10.61 -3.94
CA ALA A 107 13.49 -9.24 -3.82
C ALA A 107 13.86 -8.63 -2.46
N ALA A 108 13.97 -7.31 -2.40
CA ALA A 108 14.18 -6.55 -1.18
C ALA A 108 12.96 -5.66 -0.89
N GLY A 109 12.47 -5.73 0.35
CA GLY A 109 11.59 -4.70 0.88
C GLY A 109 12.45 -3.59 1.47
N VAL A 110 12.26 -2.38 0.98
CA VAL A 110 13.00 -1.19 1.41
C VAL A 110 12.03 -0.20 2.06
N ILE A 111 12.51 0.54 3.05
CA ILE A 111 11.78 1.60 3.74
C ILE A 111 12.43 2.94 3.37
N PHE A 112 11.62 3.97 3.15
CA PHE A 112 12.13 5.30 2.86
C PHE A 112 12.64 5.96 4.14
N ASP A 113 13.86 6.49 4.11
CA ASP A 113 14.45 7.15 5.28
C ASP A 113 14.01 8.62 5.33
N ARG A 114 14.20 9.34 4.22
CA ARG A 114 13.81 10.75 4.09
C ARG A 114 13.09 10.97 2.76
N ILE A 115 11.82 11.35 2.83
CA ILE A 115 11.02 11.74 1.66
C ILE A 115 10.50 13.16 1.90
N SER A 116 10.63 14.03 0.89
CA SER A 116 10.10 15.38 0.99
C SER A 116 8.57 15.36 1.13
N PRO A 117 7.95 16.28 1.89
CA PRO A 117 6.50 16.33 2.03
C PRO A 117 5.78 16.44 0.67
N ALA A 118 6.34 17.20 -0.26
CA ALA A 118 5.81 17.35 -1.62
C ALA A 118 5.85 16.03 -2.41
N ALA A 119 6.99 15.31 -2.40
CA ALA A 119 7.10 14.01 -3.07
C ALA A 119 6.17 12.97 -2.42
N ARG A 120 6.02 13.01 -1.09
CA ARG A 120 5.09 12.15 -0.36
C ARG A 120 3.63 12.43 -0.76
N ALA A 121 3.24 13.69 -0.87
CA ALA A 121 1.89 14.07 -1.30
C ALA A 121 1.62 13.66 -2.75
N ALA A 122 2.58 13.90 -3.67
CA ALA A 122 2.47 13.49 -5.06
C ALA A 122 2.37 11.96 -5.19
N LEU A 123 3.18 11.21 -4.42
CA LEU A 123 3.10 9.76 -4.36
C LEU A 123 1.75 9.30 -3.80
N ALA A 124 1.26 9.89 -2.72
CA ALA A 124 -0.05 9.55 -2.15
C ALA A 124 -1.19 9.79 -3.17
N GLY A 125 -1.17 10.91 -3.89
CA GLY A 125 -2.12 11.21 -4.96
C GLY A 125 -2.03 10.20 -6.11
N PHE A 126 -0.82 9.84 -6.53
CA PHE A 126 -0.57 8.84 -7.55
C PHE A 126 -1.08 7.43 -7.19
N LEU A 127 -0.99 7.07 -5.92
CA LEU A 127 -1.45 5.79 -5.38
C LEU A 127 -2.96 5.78 -5.11
N HIS A 128 -3.59 6.94 -5.02
CA HIS A 128 -5.03 7.06 -4.85
C HIS A 128 -5.77 6.47 -6.06
N GLY A 129 -6.82 5.68 -5.81
CA GLY A 129 -7.59 5.01 -6.87
C GLY A 129 -6.91 3.79 -7.54
N ARG A 130 -5.64 3.50 -7.26
CA ARG A 130 -4.99 2.28 -7.78
C ARG A 130 -5.46 1.04 -7.05
N ARG A 131 -5.56 -0.09 -7.77
CA ARG A 131 -5.98 -1.37 -7.18
C ARG A 131 -5.01 -1.81 -6.08
N SER A 132 -5.55 -2.34 -4.99
CA SER A 132 -4.74 -3.02 -3.97
C SER A 132 -4.05 -4.23 -4.62
N PRO A 133 -2.81 -4.56 -4.24
CA PRO A 133 -2.12 -5.73 -4.75
C PRO A 133 -2.96 -6.96 -4.41
N LEU A 134 -3.14 -7.85 -5.38
CA LEU A 134 -3.73 -9.15 -5.09
C LEU A 134 -2.86 -9.86 -4.06
N PRO A 135 -3.47 -10.60 -3.11
CA PRO A 135 -2.70 -11.37 -2.15
C PRO A 135 -1.77 -12.33 -2.90
N ARG A 136 -0.46 -12.18 -2.69
CA ARG A 136 0.56 -13.09 -3.24
C ARG A 136 0.49 -14.50 -2.65
N ARG A 137 -0.38 -14.71 -1.66
CA ARG A 137 -0.54 -15.96 -0.94
C ARG A 137 -1.96 -16.49 -1.15
N GLY A 138 -2.09 -17.81 -1.26
CA GLY A 138 -3.37 -18.48 -1.38
C GLY A 138 -3.79 -18.75 -2.83
N PRO A 139 -5.01 -19.26 -3.04
CA PRO A 139 -5.50 -19.71 -4.35
C PRO A 139 -5.49 -18.60 -5.41
N LEU A 140 -5.70 -17.35 -4.99
CA LEU A 140 -5.69 -16.17 -5.88
C LEU A 140 -4.30 -15.77 -6.40
N ALA A 141 -3.22 -16.30 -5.83
CA ALA A 141 -1.86 -16.01 -6.32
C ALA A 141 -1.62 -16.55 -7.75
N ARG A 142 -2.42 -17.54 -8.18
CA ARG A 142 -2.39 -18.10 -9.55
C ARG A 142 -2.86 -17.09 -10.60
N LEU A 143 -3.92 -16.34 -10.29
CA LEU A 143 -4.49 -15.33 -11.19
C LEU A 143 -3.45 -14.26 -11.59
N ARG A 144 -2.56 -13.89 -10.68
CA ARG A 144 -1.46 -12.95 -10.95
C ARG A 144 -0.48 -13.47 -12.01
N ARG A 145 -0.26 -14.79 -12.08
CA ARG A 145 0.65 -15.43 -13.05
C ARG A 145 -0.01 -15.69 -14.41
N GLY A 146 -1.27 -15.31 -14.59
CA GLY A 146 -2.06 -15.70 -15.75
C GLY A 146 -2.42 -17.20 -15.75
N GLU A 147 -2.20 -17.89 -14.64
CA GLU A 147 -2.70 -19.26 -14.45
C GLU A 147 -4.21 -19.18 -14.22
N LEU A 148 -4.96 -20.13 -14.79
CA LEU A 148 -6.39 -20.26 -14.51
C LEU A 148 -6.62 -20.33 -13.00
N ALA A 149 -7.69 -19.70 -12.53
CA ALA A 149 -8.13 -19.85 -11.15
C ALA A 149 -8.17 -21.36 -10.84
N PRO A 150 -7.71 -21.79 -9.65
CA PRO A 150 -7.97 -23.16 -9.25
C PRO A 150 -9.48 -23.39 -9.45
N GLN A 151 -9.84 -24.41 -10.23
CA GLN A 151 -11.23 -24.88 -10.25
C GLN A 151 -11.60 -25.03 -8.79
N LEU A 152 -12.58 -24.24 -8.33
CA LEU A 152 -13.08 -24.39 -6.98
C LEU A 152 -13.37 -25.87 -6.85
N ALA A 153 -12.76 -26.54 -5.87
CA ALA A 153 -13.02 -27.95 -5.60
C ALA A 153 -14.53 -28.22 -5.36
N ASP A 154 -15.30 -27.15 -5.23
CA ASP A 154 -16.73 -27.13 -4.97
C ASP A 154 -17.63 -27.12 -6.20
N GLU A 155 -17.17 -26.99 -7.45
CA GLU A 155 -18.15 -27.00 -8.56
C GLU A 155 -18.78 -28.39 -8.75
N THR A 156 -17.97 -29.46 -8.58
CA THR A 156 -18.45 -30.84 -8.58
C THR A 156 -19.12 -31.25 -7.25
N LEU A 157 -18.70 -30.68 -6.12
CA LEU A 157 -19.36 -30.90 -4.82
C LEU A 157 -20.69 -30.15 -4.70
N MET A 158 -20.81 -28.93 -5.24
CA MET A 158 -22.06 -28.16 -5.30
C MET A 158 -23.02 -28.73 -6.36
N GLN A 159 -22.52 -29.22 -7.51
CA GLN A 159 -23.37 -29.97 -8.44
C GLN A 159 -23.91 -31.26 -7.81
N ASN A 160 -23.14 -31.92 -6.94
CA ASN A 160 -23.63 -33.08 -6.18
C ASN A 160 -24.57 -32.72 -5.01
N MET A 161 -24.52 -31.51 -4.47
CA MET A 161 -25.50 -31.06 -3.45
C MET A 161 -26.80 -30.51 -4.05
N LEU A 162 -26.79 -30.06 -5.31
CA LEU A 162 -27.99 -29.58 -6.02
C LEU A 162 -28.76 -30.69 -6.75
N LEU A 163 -28.22 -31.92 -6.82
CA LEU A 163 -29.02 -33.06 -7.20
C LEU A 163 -29.91 -33.43 -6.01
N PRO A 164 -31.24 -33.37 -6.14
CA PRO A 164 -32.13 -33.75 -5.06
C PRO A 164 -31.89 -35.23 -4.76
N THR A 165 -31.51 -35.54 -3.53
CA THR A 165 -31.61 -36.91 -3.02
C THR A 165 -33.06 -37.35 -3.21
N PRO A 166 -33.37 -38.38 -4.03
CA PRO A 166 -34.73 -38.85 -4.16
C PRO A 166 -35.12 -39.50 -2.83
N GLY A 167 -35.86 -38.78 -1.97
CA GLY A 167 -36.50 -39.37 -0.80
C GLY A 167 -36.41 -38.61 0.52
N ILE A 168 -36.51 -37.28 0.53
CA ILE A 168 -36.88 -36.57 1.78
C ILE A 168 -38.22 -35.92 1.56
N GLU A 169 -39.22 -36.47 2.24
CA GLU A 169 -40.59 -36.02 2.27
C GLU A 169 -40.69 -34.58 2.79
N GLU A 170 -41.58 -33.87 2.11
CA GLU A 170 -42.23 -32.60 2.40
C GLU A 170 -42.39 -32.34 3.91
N ILE A 171 -41.63 -31.38 4.46
CA ILE A 171 -41.95 -30.77 5.75
C ILE A 171 -42.55 -29.40 5.46
N ALA A 172 -43.80 -29.29 5.89
CA ALA A 172 -44.70 -28.17 5.73
C ALA A 172 -44.18 -26.87 6.36
N ASP A 173 -44.44 -25.78 5.62
CA ASP A 173 -45.16 -24.59 6.07
C ASP A 173 -44.74 -24.00 7.43
N VAL A 174 -43.84 -23.01 7.38
CA VAL A 174 -43.62 -22.06 8.48
C VAL A 174 -43.85 -20.65 7.94
N THR A 175 -45.00 -20.15 8.38
CA THR A 175 -45.56 -18.80 8.35
C THR A 175 -44.58 -17.63 8.20
N ASP A 176 -44.89 -16.79 7.20
CA ASP A 176 -44.46 -15.40 7.04
C ASP A 176 -44.71 -14.59 8.32
N GLU A 177 -43.63 -14.12 8.97
CA GLU A 177 -43.68 -12.93 9.82
C GLU A 177 -43.05 -11.76 9.06
N ALA A 178 -43.88 -10.75 8.80
CA ALA A 178 -43.49 -9.48 8.21
C ALA A 178 -42.53 -8.75 9.16
N ILE A 179 -41.27 -8.64 8.75
CA ILE A 179 -40.29 -7.75 9.36
C ILE A 179 -40.53 -6.36 8.77
N ASP A 180 -41.16 -5.48 9.55
CA ASP A 180 -41.17 -4.04 9.30
C ASP A 180 -39.76 -3.51 9.58
N ASP A 181 -38.91 -3.51 8.54
CA ASP A 181 -37.63 -2.79 8.53
C ASP A 181 -37.92 -1.29 8.31
N ASP A 182 -38.10 -0.55 9.41
CA ASP A 182 -37.95 0.90 9.45
C ASP A 182 -36.47 1.24 9.16
N ASP A 183 -36.12 1.26 7.88
CA ASP A 183 -34.83 1.68 7.34
C ASP A 183 -34.73 3.21 7.48
N ASP A 184 -34.09 3.67 8.56
CA ASP A 184 -33.54 5.01 8.73
C ASP A 184 -32.41 5.23 7.69
N GLY A 185 -32.80 5.30 6.42
CA GLY A 185 -31.92 5.43 5.28
C GLY A 185 -31.09 6.70 5.40
N VAL A 186 -29.83 6.55 5.81
CA VAL A 186 -28.84 7.61 5.72
C VAL A 186 -28.67 7.93 4.25
N ASP A 187 -29.16 9.09 3.81
CA ASP A 187 -29.01 9.60 2.45
C ASP A 187 -27.51 9.77 2.12
N GLY A 188 -26.91 8.71 1.57
CA GLY A 188 -25.51 8.69 1.17
C GLY A 188 -25.16 9.79 0.15
N LEU A 189 -26.15 10.29 -0.59
CA LEU A 189 -25.94 11.40 -1.53
C LEU A 189 -25.85 12.75 -0.80
N GLY A 190 -26.58 12.92 0.31
CA GLY A 190 -26.49 14.09 1.19
C GLY A 190 -25.08 14.26 1.78
N VAL A 191 -24.49 13.17 2.26
CA VAL A 191 -23.11 13.18 2.80
C VAL A 191 -22.08 13.53 1.72
N LEU A 192 -22.22 12.95 0.52
CA LEU A 192 -21.32 13.25 -0.61
C LEU A 192 -21.43 14.72 -1.05
N ARG A 193 -22.64 15.29 -1.11
CA ARG A 193 -22.81 16.72 -1.45
C ARG A 193 -22.17 17.65 -0.43
N ALA A 194 -22.29 17.33 0.87
CA ALA A 194 -21.66 18.11 1.93
C ALA A 194 -20.11 18.10 1.83
N VAL A 195 -19.54 16.92 1.56
CA VAL A 195 -18.08 16.77 1.38
C VAL A 195 -17.58 17.53 0.14
N VAL A 196 -18.29 17.44 -0.99
CA VAL A 196 -17.91 18.17 -2.21
C VAL A 196 -18.00 19.69 -2.02
N GLY A 197 -19.04 20.18 -1.34
CA GLY A 197 -19.19 21.61 -1.04
C GLY A 197 -18.06 22.16 -0.16
N ALA A 198 -17.66 21.44 0.88
CA ALA A 198 -16.54 21.83 1.75
C ALA A 198 -15.19 21.83 1.02
N TRP A 199 -15.02 20.95 0.02
CA TRP A 199 -13.80 20.91 -0.78
C TRP A 199 -13.73 22.07 -1.79
N GLN A 200 -14.87 22.46 -2.37
CA GLN A 200 -14.93 23.61 -3.28
C GLN A 200 -14.69 24.93 -2.56
N SER A 201 -15.15 25.12 -1.31
CA SER A 201 -14.86 26.34 -0.56
C SER A 201 -13.36 26.51 -0.26
N LEU A 202 -12.66 25.41 0.02
CA LEU A 202 -11.20 25.42 0.26
C LEU A 202 -10.36 25.79 -0.98
N ILE A 203 -10.88 25.55 -2.19
CA ILE A 203 -10.18 25.92 -3.43
C ILE A 203 -10.29 27.42 -3.69
N VAL A 204 -11.45 28.01 -3.44
CA VAL A 204 -11.71 29.44 -3.71
C VAL A 204 -10.92 30.36 -2.77
N ASP A 205 -10.64 29.92 -1.54
CA ASP A 205 -9.86 30.69 -0.57
C ASP A 205 -8.35 30.72 -0.88
N ASN A 206 -7.84 29.83 -1.75
CA ASN A 206 -6.42 29.81 -2.10
C ASN A 206 -6.05 30.80 -3.21
N ASP A 207 -7.03 31.28 -3.99
CA ASP A 207 -6.80 32.24 -5.07
C ASP A 207 -6.79 33.71 -4.58
N THR A 208 -7.28 33.99 -3.37
CA THR A 208 -7.30 35.34 -2.79
C THR A 208 -6.03 35.72 -2.04
N ILE A 209 -5.08 34.79 -1.84
CA ILE A 209 -3.82 35.04 -1.10
C ILE A 209 -2.68 35.52 -2.04
N ASN A 210 -2.86 35.47 -3.36
CA ASN A 210 -1.85 35.88 -4.35
C ASN A 210 -2.20 37.15 -5.14
N ALA A 211 -3.09 38.00 -4.63
CA ALA A 211 -3.43 39.31 -5.21
C ALA A 211 -2.85 40.46 -4.38
#